data_AF-A0A5N9AU23-F1
#
_entry.id   AF-A0A5N9AU23-F1
#
_cell.length_a   1.000
_cell.length_b   1.000
_cell.length_c   1.000
_cell.angle_alpha   90.00
_cell.angle_beta   90.00
_cell.angle_gamma   90.00
#
_symmetry.space_group_name_H-M   'P 1'
#
loop_
_entity.id
_entity.type
_entity.pdbx_description
1 polymer ?
#
loop_
_entity_poly.entity_id
_entity_poly.type
_entity_poly.pdbx_seq_one_letter_code
_entity_poly.pdbx_strand_id
1 'polypeptide(L)'
;FAVAVSDESILQAQSECATEEGVLLCPEGAATVAALRQELTTGRIKPTERVVLFNCATGLKYDMPSDHQEINLMEEVDYNVIRQS
;
A
#
# COMPACT_ATOMS: atom_id res chain seq x y z
N PHE A 1 -10.41 21.32 7.26
CA PHE A 1 -9.13 21.33 7.98
C PHE A 1 -8.08 20.69 7.07
N ALA A 2 -6.79 20.94 7.30
CA ALA A 2 -5.71 20.25 6.60
C ALA A 2 -4.98 19.33 7.58
N VAL A 3 -4.47 18.20 7.09
CA VAL A 3 -3.74 17.20 7.88
C VAL A 3 -2.48 16.85 7.13
N ALA A 4 -1.36 16.79 7.86
CA ALA A 4 -0.12 16.20 7.37
C ALA A 4 0.00 14.78 7.92
N VAL A 5 0.58 13.90 7.11
CA VAL A 5 0.91 12.50 7.45
C VAL A 5 2.36 12.25 7.04
N SER A 6 3.04 11.29 7.66
CA SER A 6 4.42 10.97 7.33
C SER A 6 4.51 10.06 6.10
N ASP A 7 5.63 10.12 5.38
CA ASP A 7 5.93 9.21 4.28
C ASP A 7 5.86 7.74 4.71
N GLU A 8 6.35 7.43 5.92
CA GLU A 8 6.25 6.09 6.52
C GLU A 8 4.79 5.63 6.63
N SER A 9 3.89 6.49 7.11
CA SER A 9 2.46 6.15 7.23
C SER A 9 1.78 5.98 5.87
N ILE A 10 2.25 6.72 4.85
CA ILE A 10 1.78 6.59 3.47
C ILE A 10 2.17 5.22 2.91
N LEU A 11 3.44 4.85 3.05
CA LEU A 11 3.96 3.57 2.57
C LEU A 11 3.31 2.39 3.29
N GLN A 12 3.11 2.50 4.61
CA GLN A 12 2.41 1.49 5.39
C GLN A 12 0.96 1.32 4.93
N ALA A 13 0.21 2.42 4.76
CA ALA A 13 -1.16 2.37 4.28
C ALA A 13 -1.27 1.82 2.85
N GLN A 14 -0.31 2.16 1.97
CA GLN A 14 -0.25 1.63 0.62
C GLN A 14 -0.04 0.11 0.62
N SER A 15 0.93 -0.37 1.39
CA SER A 15 1.25 -1.79 1.53
C SER A 15 0.05 -2.59 2.05
N GLU A 16 -0.55 -2.14 3.16
CA GLU A 16 -1.71 -2.80 3.75
C GLU A 16 -2.93 -2.80 2.82
N CYS A 17 -3.23 -1.70 2.13
CA CYS A 17 -4.31 -1.70 1.15
C CYS A 17 -4.05 -2.67 0.00
N ALA A 18 -2.79 -2.84 -0.43
CA ALA A 18 -2.46 -3.79 -1.48
C ALA A 18 -2.60 -5.25 -1.00
N THR A 19 -2.14 -5.56 0.21
CA THR A 19 -2.09 -6.94 0.73
C THR A 19 -3.40 -7.41 1.36
N GLU A 20 -4.12 -6.52 2.05
CA GLU A 20 -5.33 -6.86 2.81
C GLU A 20 -6.62 -6.58 2.01
N GLU A 21 -6.66 -5.46 1.28
CA GLU A 21 -7.85 -5.01 0.55
C GLU A 21 -7.79 -5.32 -0.96
N GLY A 22 -6.62 -5.74 -1.46
CA GLY A 22 -6.40 -6.02 -2.88
C GLY A 22 -6.41 -4.76 -3.77
N VAL A 23 -6.13 -3.59 -3.19
CA VAL A 23 -6.15 -2.30 -3.91
C VAL A 23 -4.78 -1.62 -3.82
N LEU A 24 -4.06 -1.61 -4.94
CA LEU A 24 -2.79 -0.91 -5.05
C LEU A 24 -2.99 0.59 -5.33
N LEU A 25 -2.97 1.39 -4.26
CA LEU A 25 -3.12 2.84 -4.30
C LEU A 25 -1.86 3.55 -4.81
N CYS A 26 -2.00 4.75 -5.38
CA CYS A 26 -0.86 5.67 -5.50
C CYS A 26 -0.49 6.26 -4.13
N PRO A 27 0.73 6.81 -3.93
CA PRO A 27 1.13 7.41 -2.66
C PRO A 27 0.16 8.48 -2.16
N GLU A 28 -0.35 9.33 -3.05
CA GLU A 28 -1.33 10.38 -2.69
C GLU A 28 -2.67 9.78 -2.28
N GLY A 29 -3.09 8.68 -2.92
CA GLY A 29 -4.28 7.92 -2.52
C GLY A 29 -4.11 7.27 -1.15
N ALA A 30 -2.96 6.63 -0.91
CA ALA A 30 -2.62 6.04 0.38
C ALA A 30 -2.50 7.09 1.50
N ALA A 31 -2.04 8.31 1.19
CA ALA A 31 -2.03 9.42 2.14
C ALA A 31 -3.43 9.76 2.66
N THR A 32 -4.48 9.58 1.84
CA THR A 32 -5.86 9.78 2.31
C THR A 32 -6.32 8.70 3.28
N VAL A 33 -5.84 7.46 3.12
CA VAL A 33 -6.08 6.35 4.06
C VAL A 33 -5.35 6.61 5.38
N ALA A 34 -4.08 7.00 5.31
CA ALA A 34 -3.28 7.36 6.49
C ALA A 34 -3.94 8.51 7.27
N ALA A 35 -4.40 9.55 6.57
CA ALA A 35 -5.10 10.67 7.19
C ALA A 35 -6.44 10.24 7.82
N LEU A 36 -7.21 9.36 7.16
CA LEU A 36 -8.45 8.82 7.73
C LEU A 36 -8.17 8.07 9.05
N ARG A 37 -7.17 7.19 9.08
CA ARG A 37 -6.79 6.44 10.28
C ARG A 37 -6.33 7.34 11.42
N GLN A 38 -5.54 8.36 11.10
CA GLN A 38 -5.12 9.36 12.08
C GLN A 38 -6.34 10.09 12.65
N GLU A 39 -7.25 10.57 11.80
CA GLU A 39 -8.37 11.40 12.24
C GLU A 39 -9.53 10.60 12.86
N LEU A 40 -9.59 9.29 12.64
CA LEU A 40 -10.40 8.38 13.46
C LEU A 40 -9.87 8.30 14.89
N THR A 41 -8.54 8.24 15.06
CA THR A 41 -7.88 8.23 16.38
C THR A 41 -8.07 9.55 17.12
N THR A 42 -7.96 10.69 16.43
CA THR A 42 -8.19 12.02 17.03
C THR A 42 -9.66 12.29 17.33
N GLY A 43 -10.58 11.47 16.79
CA GLY A 43 -12.03 11.67 16.90
C GLY A 43 -12.58 12.80 16.03
N ARG A 44 -11.77 13.36 15.13
CA ARG A 44 -12.23 14.38 14.18
C ARG A 44 -13.15 13.79 13.11
N ILE A 45 -12.91 12.55 12.72
CA ILE A 45 -13.82 11.73 11.91
C ILE A 45 -14.40 10.66 12.82
N LYS A 46 -15.71 10.44 12.77
CA LYS A 46 -16.37 9.40 13.58
C LYS A 46 -16.42 8.07 12.81
N PRO A 47 -16.36 6.92 13.50
CA PRO A 47 -16.43 5.60 12.85
C PRO A 47 -17.77 5.34 12.15
N THR A 48 -18.80 6.12 12.44
CA THR A 48 -20.13 6.01 11.81
C THR A 48 -20.34 6.93 10.61
N GLU A 49 -19.34 7.77 10.28
CA GLU A 49 -19.41 8.67 9.12
C GLU A 49 -19.11 7.92 7.82
N ARG A 50 -19.65 8.44 6.71
CA ARG A 50 -19.35 7.93 5.36
C ARG A 50 -18.28 8.79 4.73
N VAL A 51 -17.15 8.17 4.38
CA VAL A 51 -15.99 8.83 3.80
C VAL A 51 -15.73 8.30 2.39
N VAL A 52 -15.34 9.18 1.48
CA VAL A 52 -14.86 8.82 0.13
C VAL A 52 -13.40 9.23 0.03
N LEU A 53 -12.54 8.29 -0.34
CA LEU A 53 -11.11 8.50 -0.55
C LEU A 53 -10.84 8.52 -2.06
N PHE A 54 -10.16 9.57 -2.53
CA PHE A 54 -9.87 9.72 -3.95
C PHE A 54 -8.47 9.20 -4.26
N ASN A 55 -8.40 8.11 -5.01
CA ASN A 55 -7.16 7.62 -5.60
C ASN A 55 -7.06 8.15 -7.05
N CYS A 56 -6.15 9.09 -7.28
CA CYS A 56 -6.09 9.84 -8.54
C CYS A 56 -5.20 9.20 -9.61
N ALA A 57 -4.43 8.17 -9.27
CA ALA A 57 -3.57 7.45 -10.19
C ALA A 57 -3.48 5.97 -9.83
N THR A 58 -3.08 5.13 -10.80
CA THR A 58 -2.70 3.75 -10.52
C THR A 58 -1.40 3.72 -9.72
N GLY A 59 -1.30 2.85 -8.72
CA GLY A 59 -0.06 2.61 -7.98
C GLY A 59 1.08 2.06 -8.85
N LEU A 60 0.78 1.47 -10.01
CA LEU A 60 1.78 0.95 -10.96
C LEU A 60 2.68 2.03 -11.60
N LYS A 61 2.41 3.32 -11.36
CA LYS A 61 3.27 4.42 -11.81
C LYS A 61 4.51 4.61 -10.95
N TYR A 62 4.57 3.96 -9.79
CA TYR A 62 5.61 4.14 -8.79
C TYR A 62 6.41 2.86 -8.66
N ASP A 63 7.68 2.98 -8.31
CA ASP A 63 8.56 1.83 -8.11
C ASP A 63 7.98 0.91 -7.04
N MET A 64 7.91 -0.38 -7.38
CA MET A 64 7.48 -1.40 -6.44
C MET A 64 8.72 -2.09 -5.87
N PRO A 65 8.72 -2.44 -4.57
CA PRO A 65 9.71 -3.36 -4.04
C PRO A 65 9.64 -4.66 -4.84
N SER A 66 10.74 -5.02 -5.47
CA SER A 66 10.86 -6.27 -6.20
C SER A 66 12.09 -7.02 -5.69
N ASP A 67 11.88 -8.30 -5.38
CA ASP A 67 12.97 -9.25 -5.22
C ASP A 67 13.07 -10.06 -6.52
N HIS A 68 14.29 -10.18 -7.03
CA HIS A 68 14.57 -10.82 -8.30
C HIS A 68 15.60 -11.93 -8.08
N GLN A 69 15.26 -13.13 -8.54
CA GLN A 69 16.16 -14.27 -8.52
C GLN A 69 16.50 -14.68 -9.94
N GLU A 70 17.76 -15.06 -10.15
CA GLU A 70 18.23 -15.60 -11.43
C GLU A 70 18.01 -17.11 -11.48
N ILE A 71 17.53 -17.60 -12.63
CA ILE A 71 17.34 -19.04 -12.87
C ILE A 71 18.39 -19.49 -13.90
N ASN A 72 19.22 -20.47 -13.52
CA ASN A 72 20.11 -21.13 -14.45
C ASN A 72 19.33 -22.11 -15.33
N LEU A 73 19.17 -21.79 -16.61
CA LEU A 73 18.44 -22.62 -17.57
C LEU A 73 19.14 -23.94 -17.93
N MET A 74 20.39 -24.12 -17.52
CA MET A 74 21.18 -25.34 -17.77
C MET A 74 21.08 -26.36 -16.62
N GLU A 75 20.42 -26.00 -15.52
CA GLU A 75 20.22 -26.85 -14.33
C GLU A 75 18.72 -27.09 -14.10
N GLU A 76 18.38 -28.09 -13.29
CA GLU A 76 16.97 -28.30 -12.89
C GLU A 76 16.49 -27.13 -12.03
N VAL A 77 15.29 -26.63 -12.31
CA VAL A 77 14.69 -25.50 -11.58
C VAL A 77 14.31 -25.93 -10.16
N ASP A 78 14.87 -25.29 -9.14
CA ASP A 78 14.43 -25.45 -7.76
C ASP A 78 13.15 -24.62 -7.51
N TYR A 79 12.00 -25.28 -7.57
CA TYR A 79 10.71 -24.65 -7.32
C TYR A 79 10.45 -24.34 -5.84
N ASN A 80 11.28 -24.83 -4.91
CA ASN A 80 11.11 -24.51 -3.49
C ASN A 80 11.44 -23.05 -3.20
N VAL A 81 12.29 -22.42 -4.02
CA VAL A 81 12.68 -21.01 -3.87
C VAL A 81 11.53 -20.05 -4.22
N ILE A 82 10.53 -20.50 -5.00
CA ILE A 82 9.35 -19.71 -5.40
C ILE A 82 8.23 -19.76 -4.33
N ARG A 83 8.26 -20.75 -3.42
CA ARG A 83 7.16 -20.98 -2.45
C ARG A 83 7.20 -20.10 -1.20
N GLN A 84 8.25 -19.32 -0.98
CA GLN A 84 8.49 -18.58 0.26
C GLN A 84 8.28 -17.06 0.15
N SER A 85 7.82 -16.56 -1.01
CA SER A 85 7.56 -15.15 -1.28
C SER A 85 6.09 -14.75 -1.15
#